data_AF-A0A7K6ZGJ4-F1
#
_entry.id   AF-A0A7K6ZGJ4-F1
#
_cell.length_a   1.000
_cell.length_b   1.000
_cell.length_c   1.000
_cell.angle_alpha   90.00
_cell.angle_beta   90.00
_cell.angle_gamma   90.00
#
_symmetry.space_group_name_H-M   'P 1'
#
loop_
_entity.id
_entity.type
_entity.pdbx_description
1 polymer ?
#
loop_
_entity_poly.entity_id
_entity_poly.type
_entity_poly.pdbx_seq_one_letter_code
_entity_poly.pdbx_strand_id
1 'polypeptide(L)'
;MPWFRAVEEFSDAKNLSESKGDDDPDQIVLPRVIEKTILPKISGFIRNVWDPLSTAQTKNLVQLCSSIFEKQVSSKNERSQAKEDLINAVVLRMKKSVEEDVFIPLYPKSAVEDKLSPCSKFQERRFWSAVKLLSNILLWDGIVPGDTVCDLGLSKLLNRYLLLNLLNTPPGPDNTEKCNKVVSCFPERWFQDLKSGSTLPQLTNFSQHLLQCARTLHKNNLRDETKDVVVLLVKVNALHIVEDFIEEYKLEHLKSMIGK
;
A
#
# COMPACT_ATOMS: atom_id res chain seq x y z
N MET A 1 -2.94 -25.55 -18.69
CA MET A 1 -2.97 -25.39 -20.16
C MET A 1 -1.87 -26.26 -20.77
N PRO A 2 -2.20 -27.24 -21.63
CA PRO A 2 -1.22 -28.17 -22.20
C PRO A 2 -0.10 -27.49 -22.98
N TRP A 3 -0.42 -26.43 -23.73
CA TRP A 3 0.56 -25.70 -24.55
C TRP A 3 1.65 -25.01 -23.71
N PHE A 4 1.31 -24.48 -22.52
CA PHE A 4 2.28 -23.78 -21.67
C PHE A 4 3.31 -24.76 -21.11
N ARG A 5 2.86 -25.94 -20.65
CA ARG A 5 3.77 -27.00 -20.19
C ARG A 5 4.67 -27.49 -21.31
N ALA A 6 4.15 -27.64 -22.53
CA ALA A 6 4.96 -28.02 -23.68
C ALA A 6 6.05 -26.97 -24.00
N VAL A 7 5.76 -25.67 -23.85
CA VAL A 7 6.73 -24.59 -24.06
C VAL A 7 7.74 -24.52 -22.90
N GLU A 8 7.29 -24.68 -21.65
CA GLU A 8 8.16 -24.72 -20.46
C GLU A 8 9.11 -25.92 -20.53
N GLU A 9 8.59 -27.12 -20.79
CA GLU A 9 9.37 -28.35 -21.01
C GLU A 9 10.34 -28.20 -22.18
N PHE A 10 9.94 -27.57 -23.30
CA PHE A 10 10.83 -27.34 -24.44
C PHE A 10 11.99 -26.41 -24.09
N SER A 11 11.73 -25.34 -23.32
CA SER A 11 12.76 -24.41 -22.87
C SER A 11 13.67 -24.99 -21.78
N ASP A 12 13.14 -25.86 -20.91
CA ASP A 12 13.90 -26.49 -19.81
C ASP A 12 14.63 -27.79 -20.22
N ALA A 13 14.17 -28.48 -21.27
CA ALA A 13 14.67 -29.80 -21.70
C ALA A 13 16.17 -29.84 -22.01
N LYS A 14 16.84 -28.71 -22.19
CA LYS A 14 18.28 -28.64 -22.49
C LYS A 14 19.18 -28.27 -21.30
N ASN A 15 18.63 -27.91 -20.14
CA ASN A 15 19.44 -27.71 -18.94
C ASN A 15 20.09 -29.01 -18.43
N LEU A 16 19.68 -30.17 -18.99
CA LEU A 16 20.18 -31.51 -18.65
C LEU A 16 21.15 -32.12 -19.69
N SER A 17 21.30 -31.53 -20.88
CA SER A 17 22.13 -32.09 -21.96
C SER A 17 23.27 -31.13 -22.31
N GLU A 18 24.50 -31.56 -22.02
CA GLU A 18 25.73 -30.85 -22.38
C GLU A 18 25.79 -30.47 -23.86
N SER A 19 26.35 -29.28 -24.12
CA SER A 19 26.83 -28.78 -25.42
C SER A 19 25.82 -28.20 -26.43
N LYS A 20 25.26 -27.02 -26.13
CA LYS A 20 25.13 -25.94 -27.13
C LYS A 20 25.48 -24.61 -26.46
N GLY A 21 26.26 -23.77 -27.14
CA GLY A 21 26.78 -22.51 -26.61
C GLY A 21 25.69 -21.54 -26.17
N ASP A 22 26.10 -20.43 -25.56
CA ASP A 22 25.31 -19.32 -24.96
C ASP A 22 24.31 -18.62 -25.90
N ASP A 23 24.03 -19.19 -27.08
CA ASP A 23 23.36 -18.60 -28.24
C ASP A 23 22.27 -19.54 -28.82
N ASP A 24 21.69 -20.44 -28.00
CA ASP A 24 20.61 -21.33 -28.43
C ASP A 24 19.28 -20.56 -28.56
N PRO A 25 18.72 -20.43 -29.79
CA PRO A 25 17.46 -19.70 -30.01
C PRO A 25 16.25 -20.32 -29.31
N ASP A 26 16.35 -21.55 -28.80
CA ASP A 26 15.26 -22.21 -28.08
C ASP A 26 15.08 -21.64 -26.66
N GLN A 27 16.15 -21.14 -26.03
CA GLN A 27 16.11 -20.58 -24.67
C GLN A 27 15.36 -19.25 -24.60
N ILE A 28 15.24 -18.54 -25.72
CA ILE A 28 14.51 -17.26 -25.81
C ILE A 28 13.02 -17.43 -26.14
N VAL A 29 12.55 -18.63 -26.47
CA VAL A 29 11.17 -18.88 -26.89
C VAL A 29 10.18 -18.58 -25.77
N LEU A 30 10.36 -19.15 -24.58
CA LEU A 30 9.48 -18.91 -23.43
C LEU A 30 9.48 -17.42 -23.01
N PRO A 31 10.63 -16.75 -22.83
CA PRO A 31 10.68 -15.30 -22.61
C PRO A 31 9.89 -14.51 -23.66
N ARG A 32 10.08 -14.80 -24.96
CA ARG A 32 9.36 -14.11 -26.04
C ARG A 32 7.86 -14.35 -26.02
N VAL A 33 7.40 -15.57 -25.72
CA VAL A 33 5.97 -15.87 -25.62
C VAL A 33 5.34 -15.08 -24.47
N ILE A 34 6.03 -15.01 -23.32
CA ILE A 34 5.58 -14.22 -22.17
C ILE A 34 5.49 -12.74 -22.56
N GLU A 35 6.54 -12.17 -23.14
CA GLU A 35 6.60 -10.76 -23.49
C GLU A 35 5.61 -10.34 -24.58
N LYS A 36 5.48 -11.15 -25.64
CA LYS A 36 4.67 -10.79 -26.82
C LYS A 36 3.20 -11.19 -26.70
N THR A 37 2.87 -12.11 -25.79
CA THR A 37 1.50 -12.65 -25.70
C THR A 37 0.91 -12.51 -24.29
N ILE A 38 1.63 -12.98 -23.26
CA ILE A 38 1.08 -13.08 -21.91
C ILE A 38 0.99 -11.70 -21.25
N LEU A 39 2.07 -10.92 -21.24
CA LEU A 39 2.06 -9.58 -20.66
C LEU A 39 1.03 -8.67 -21.34
N PRO A 40 0.93 -8.59 -22.69
CA PRO A 40 -0.12 -7.81 -23.35
C PRO A 40 -1.53 -8.25 -23.00
N LYS A 41 -1.76 -9.56 -22.84
CA LYS A 41 -3.07 -10.09 -22.42
C LYS A 41 -3.41 -9.67 -20.99
N ILE A 42 -2.46 -9.77 -20.06
CA ILE A 42 -2.63 -9.31 -18.67
C ILE A 42 -2.89 -7.81 -18.64
N SER A 43 -2.15 -7.01 -19.40
CA SER A 43 -2.38 -5.57 -19.55
C SER A 43 -3.78 -5.24 -20.07
N GLY A 44 -4.33 -6.08 -20.96
CA GLY A 44 -5.72 -5.99 -21.39
C GLY A 44 -6.71 -6.22 -20.24
N PHE A 45 -6.45 -7.19 -19.36
CA PHE A 45 -7.27 -7.42 -18.16
C PHE A 45 -7.17 -6.27 -17.15
N ILE A 46 -5.97 -5.75 -16.93
CA ILE A 46 -5.73 -4.60 -16.04
C ILE A 46 -6.54 -3.39 -16.48
N ARG A 47 -6.53 -3.09 -17.78
CA ARG A 47 -7.22 -1.92 -18.33
C ARG A 47 -8.75 -2.01 -18.27
N ASN A 48 -9.31 -3.21 -18.47
CA ASN A 48 -10.74 -3.36 -18.77
C ASN A 48 -11.54 -4.16 -17.73
N VAL A 49 -10.88 -4.96 -16.90
CA VAL A 49 -11.55 -5.96 -16.04
C VAL A 49 -11.17 -5.81 -14.57
N TRP A 50 -9.90 -5.51 -14.28
CA TRP A 50 -9.44 -5.39 -12.90
C TRP A 50 -10.15 -4.23 -12.19
N ASP A 51 -10.73 -4.56 -11.02
CA ASP A 51 -11.26 -3.63 -10.05
C ASP A 51 -10.24 -3.42 -8.91
N PRO A 52 -9.61 -2.23 -8.80
CA PRO A 52 -8.69 -1.92 -7.71
C PRO A 52 -9.29 -1.95 -6.30
N LEU A 53 -10.63 -1.92 -6.15
CA LEU A 53 -11.30 -2.13 -4.86
C LEU A 53 -11.46 -3.63 -4.50
N SER A 54 -11.23 -4.54 -5.44
CA SER A 54 -11.30 -5.98 -5.19
C SER A 54 -9.97 -6.54 -4.68
N THR A 55 -9.87 -6.71 -3.36
CA THR A 55 -8.65 -7.24 -2.71
C THR A 55 -8.25 -8.62 -3.24
N ALA A 56 -9.21 -9.49 -3.55
CA ALA A 56 -8.92 -10.81 -4.13
C ALA A 56 -8.29 -10.69 -5.53
N GLN A 57 -8.87 -9.85 -6.40
CA GLN A 57 -8.30 -9.63 -7.73
C GLN A 57 -6.91 -8.99 -7.65
N THR A 58 -6.74 -7.97 -6.80
CA THR A 58 -5.46 -7.28 -6.63
C THR A 58 -4.38 -8.21 -6.11
N LYS A 59 -4.64 -9.02 -5.08
CA LYS A 59 -3.67 -10.00 -4.57
C LYS A 59 -3.27 -11.03 -5.61
N ASN A 60 -4.25 -11.61 -6.32
CA ASN A 60 -3.99 -12.59 -7.36
C ASN A 60 -3.16 -12.00 -8.51
N LEU A 61 -3.46 -10.75 -8.89
CA LEU A 61 -2.75 -10.06 -9.96
C LEU A 61 -1.31 -9.70 -9.56
N VAL A 62 -1.11 -9.16 -8.35
CA VAL A 62 0.22 -8.90 -7.78
C VAL A 62 1.05 -10.18 -7.74
N GLN A 63 0.49 -11.28 -7.21
CA GLN A 63 1.18 -12.57 -7.14
C GLN A 63 1.55 -13.08 -8.55
N LEU A 64 0.62 -13.01 -9.50
CA LEU A 64 0.88 -13.40 -10.89
C LEU A 64 2.01 -12.59 -11.51
N CYS A 65 2.00 -11.26 -11.33
CA CYS A 65 3.04 -10.38 -11.82
C CYS A 65 4.40 -10.68 -11.18
N SER A 66 4.47 -10.86 -9.85
CA SER A 66 5.71 -11.25 -9.16
C SER A 66 6.27 -12.56 -9.71
N SER A 67 5.44 -13.60 -9.82
CA SER A 67 5.88 -14.91 -10.32
C SER A 67 6.37 -14.87 -11.76
N ILE A 68 5.73 -14.06 -12.63
CA ILE A 68 6.20 -13.90 -14.02
C ILE A 68 7.51 -13.12 -14.05
N PHE A 69 7.63 -12.04 -13.27
CA PHE A 69 8.82 -11.19 -13.29
C PHE A 69 10.03 -11.88 -12.68
N GLU A 70 9.88 -12.64 -11.59
CA GLU A 70 10.94 -13.46 -11.02
C GLU A 70 11.49 -14.47 -12.02
N LYS A 71 10.61 -15.16 -12.77
CA LYS A 71 11.02 -16.12 -13.81
C LYS A 71 11.74 -15.47 -15.00
N GLN A 72 11.52 -14.18 -15.27
CA GLN A 72 12.17 -13.47 -16.37
C GLN A 72 13.52 -12.82 -16.02
N VAL A 73 13.82 -12.59 -14.74
CA VAL A 73 15.12 -12.04 -14.31
C VAL A 73 16.30 -12.93 -14.72
N SER A 74 16.06 -14.23 -14.93
CA SER A 74 17.06 -15.19 -15.41
C SER A 74 17.45 -15.01 -16.88
N SER A 75 16.64 -14.34 -17.71
CA SER A 75 17.02 -14.01 -19.10
C SER A 75 17.73 -12.67 -19.12
N LYS A 76 19.07 -12.70 -19.19
CA LYS A 76 19.92 -11.51 -19.20
C LYS A 76 19.56 -10.56 -20.36
N ASN A 77 19.47 -9.27 -20.03
CA ASN A 77 19.89 -8.12 -20.84
C ASN A 77 18.90 -7.19 -21.57
N GLU A 78 17.57 -7.30 -21.47
CA GLU A 78 16.70 -6.24 -22.03
C GLU A 78 15.60 -5.78 -21.08
N ARG A 79 15.51 -4.46 -20.90
CA ARG A 79 14.36 -3.80 -20.27
C ARG A 79 13.14 -4.10 -21.14
N SER A 80 12.32 -5.04 -20.69
CA SER A 80 11.14 -5.48 -21.42
C SER A 80 10.10 -4.35 -21.55
N GLN A 81 9.91 -3.81 -22.75
CA GLN A 81 8.87 -2.80 -23.02
C GLN A 81 7.49 -3.31 -22.59
N ALA A 82 7.20 -4.60 -22.78
CA ALA A 82 5.92 -5.19 -22.40
C ALA A 82 5.69 -5.20 -20.88
N LYS A 83 6.76 -5.36 -20.08
CA LYS A 83 6.72 -5.23 -18.62
C LYS A 83 6.43 -3.79 -18.20
N GLU A 84 7.14 -2.83 -18.79
CA GLU A 84 6.92 -1.40 -18.53
C GLU A 84 5.49 -0.98 -18.90
N ASP A 85 4.98 -1.43 -20.05
CA ASP A 85 3.60 -1.17 -20.47
C ASP A 85 2.56 -1.75 -19.50
N LEU A 86 2.84 -2.93 -18.93
CA LEU A 86 2.00 -3.54 -17.91
C LEU A 86 2.01 -2.72 -16.62
N ILE A 87 3.20 -2.37 -16.11
CA ILE A 87 3.35 -1.52 -14.91
C ILE A 87 2.63 -0.18 -15.11
N ASN A 88 2.80 0.45 -16.28
CA ASN A 88 2.10 1.67 -16.63
C ASN A 88 0.58 1.49 -16.65
N ALA A 89 0.07 0.37 -17.18
CA ALA A 89 -1.36 0.07 -17.14
C ALA A 89 -1.90 -0.05 -15.71
N VAL A 90 -1.13 -0.68 -14.80
CA VAL A 90 -1.48 -0.78 -13.38
C VAL A 90 -1.54 0.60 -12.73
N VAL A 91 -0.49 1.41 -12.92
CA VAL A 91 -0.39 2.77 -12.36
C VAL A 91 -1.55 3.64 -12.86
N LEU A 92 -1.83 3.62 -14.15
CA LEU A 92 -2.94 4.38 -14.74
C LEU A 92 -4.30 3.93 -14.19
N ARG A 93 -4.51 2.62 -14.02
CA ARG A 93 -5.77 2.09 -13.46
C ARG A 93 -5.95 2.46 -12.00
N MET A 94 -4.89 2.39 -11.18
CA MET A 94 -4.92 2.84 -9.78
C MET A 94 -5.18 4.34 -9.68
N LYS A 95 -4.46 5.15 -10.49
CA LYS A 95 -4.65 6.61 -10.56
C LYS A 95 -6.10 6.96 -10.89
N LYS A 96 -6.66 6.34 -11.93
CA LYS A 96 -8.06 6.52 -12.32
C LYS A 96 -9.03 6.21 -11.17
N SER A 97 -8.77 5.14 -10.42
CA SER A 97 -9.65 4.75 -9.30
C SER A 97 -9.56 5.74 -8.13
N VAL A 98 -8.37 6.29 -7.84
CA VAL A 98 -8.22 7.36 -6.84
C VAL A 98 -8.93 8.63 -7.27
N GLU A 99 -8.85 8.99 -8.55
CA GLU A 99 -9.41 10.25 -9.07
C GLU A 99 -10.93 10.21 -9.28
N GLU A 100 -11.46 9.08 -9.75
CA GLU A 100 -12.87 8.95 -10.16
C GLU A 100 -13.76 8.23 -9.13
N ASP A 101 -13.23 7.27 -8.37
CA ASP A 101 -14.05 6.39 -7.51
C ASP A 101 -14.01 6.79 -6.02
N VAL A 102 -13.04 7.62 -5.60
CA VAL A 102 -12.89 8.02 -4.19
C VAL A 102 -13.64 9.32 -3.90
N PHE A 103 -14.64 9.20 -3.04
CA PHE A 103 -15.39 10.32 -2.51
C PHE A 103 -15.82 10.05 -1.08
N ILE A 104 -15.41 10.91 -0.15
CA ILE A 104 -15.83 10.89 1.25
C ILE A 104 -16.56 12.21 1.53
N PRO A 105 -17.88 12.21 1.72
CA PRO A 105 -18.63 13.43 1.96
C PRO A 105 -18.24 14.04 3.31
N LEU A 106 -18.23 15.36 3.38
CA LEU A 106 -18.14 16.10 4.63
C LEU A 106 -19.53 16.53 5.06
N TYR A 107 -19.84 16.28 6.32
CA TYR A 107 -21.12 16.62 6.92
C TYR A 107 -20.88 17.55 8.12
N PRO A 108 -21.84 18.45 8.42
CA PRO A 108 -21.85 19.15 9.70
C PRO A 108 -21.85 18.15 10.86
N LYS A 109 -21.22 18.50 11.98
CA LYS A 109 -21.12 17.61 13.16
C LYS A 109 -22.48 17.07 13.59
N SER A 110 -23.50 17.93 13.64
CA SER A 110 -24.88 17.57 13.97
C SER A 110 -25.49 16.46 13.09
N ALA A 111 -25.07 16.35 11.83
CA ALA A 111 -25.59 15.33 10.91
C ALA A 111 -24.94 13.95 11.10
N VAL A 112 -23.79 13.89 11.77
CA VAL A 112 -23.00 12.66 12.00
C VAL A 112 -22.84 12.31 13.48
N GLU A 113 -23.35 13.13 14.39
CA GLU A 113 -23.39 12.88 15.84
C GLU A 113 -24.07 11.54 16.16
N ASP A 114 -25.21 11.27 15.53
CA ASP A 114 -25.83 9.95 15.58
C ASP A 114 -25.12 8.99 14.62
N LYS A 115 -24.40 8.00 15.16
CA LYS A 115 -23.74 6.93 14.39
C LYS A 115 -24.73 6.09 13.58
N LEU A 116 -26.01 6.09 13.94
CA LEU A 116 -27.06 5.40 13.20
C LEU A 116 -27.64 6.22 12.05
N SER A 117 -27.28 7.50 11.94
CA SER A 117 -27.77 8.38 10.88
C SER A 117 -27.34 7.90 9.50
N PRO A 118 -28.15 8.15 8.45
CA PRO A 118 -27.77 7.84 7.08
C PRO A 118 -26.46 8.52 6.65
N CYS A 119 -26.24 9.77 7.08
CA CYS A 119 -25.03 10.54 6.79
C CYS A 119 -23.79 9.87 7.41
N SER A 120 -23.86 9.50 8.69
CA SER A 120 -22.76 8.83 9.39
C SER A 120 -22.42 7.49 8.72
N LYS A 121 -23.43 6.62 8.51
CA LYS A 121 -23.26 5.32 7.84
C LYS A 121 -22.69 5.45 6.43
N PHE A 122 -23.12 6.44 5.66
CA PHE A 122 -22.62 6.64 4.30
C PHE A 122 -21.17 7.13 4.29
N GLN A 123 -20.83 8.09 5.16
CA GLN A 123 -19.45 8.56 5.31
C GLN A 123 -18.51 7.42 5.74
N GLU A 124 -18.92 6.60 6.72
CA GLU A 124 -18.18 5.43 7.17
C GLU A 124 -17.91 4.46 6.02
N ARG A 125 -18.94 4.06 5.26
CA ARG A 125 -18.76 3.17 4.11
C ARG A 125 -17.75 3.71 3.10
N ARG A 126 -17.78 5.02 2.85
CA ARG A 126 -16.85 5.68 1.93
C ARG A 126 -15.44 5.72 2.49
N PHE A 127 -15.27 6.01 3.77
CA PHE A 127 -13.98 5.97 4.46
C PHE A 127 -13.36 4.56 4.36
N TRP A 128 -14.12 3.52 4.74
CA TRP A 128 -13.62 2.13 4.70
C TRP A 128 -13.34 1.64 3.28
N SER A 129 -14.11 2.07 2.29
CA SER A 129 -13.81 1.80 0.88
C SER A 129 -12.49 2.44 0.44
N ALA A 130 -12.20 3.67 0.88
CA ALA A 130 -10.94 4.36 0.57
C ALA A 130 -9.75 3.72 1.30
N VAL A 131 -9.91 3.27 2.56
CA VAL A 131 -8.89 2.49 3.28
C VAL A 131 -8.61 1.16 2.57
N LYS A 132 -9.64 0.48 2.08
CA LYS A 132 -9.48 -0.76 1.29
C LYS A 132 -8.70 -0.50 0.00
N LEU A 133 -9.00 0.59 -0.71
CA LEU A 133 -8.26 0.99 -1.89
C LEU A 133 -6.79 1.29 -1.55
N LEU A 134 -6.53 1.99 -0.44
CA LEU A 134 -5.17 2.26 0.04
C LEU A 134 -4.41 0.94 0.25
N SER A 135 -4.98 0.01 1.02
CA SER A 135 -4.37 -1.31 1.23
C SER A 135 -4.06 -2.01 -0.09
N ASN A 136 -4.99 -1.99 -1.05
CA ASN A 136 -4.81 -2.62 -2.35
C ASN A 136 -3.73 -1.93 -3.22
N ILE A 137 -3.63 -0.60 -3.20
CA ILE A 137 -2.58 0.15 -3.90
C ILE A 137 -1.21 -0.23 -3.35
N LEU A 138 -1.08 -0.30 -2.02
CA LEU A 138 0.20 -0.57 -1.37
C LEU A 138 0.69 -2.03 -1.55
N LEU A 139 -0.18 -2.97 -1.95
CA LEU A 139 0.24 -4.32 -2.36
C LEU A 139 1.16 -4.32 -3.59
N TRP A 140 1.18 -3.26 -4.38
CA TRP A 140 2.03 -3.13 -5.57
C TRP A 140 3.45 -2.68 -5.27
N ASP A 141 3.74 -2.36 -4.00
CA ASP A 141 5.08 -2.05 -3.52
C ASP A 141 6.04 -3.21 -3.85
N GLY A 142 7.15 -2.91 -4.55
CA GLY A 142 8.13 -3.90 -5.01
C GLY A 142 7.91 -4.44 -6.42
N ILE A 143 6.76 -4.16 -7.04
CA ILE A 143 6.54 -4.37 -8.48
C ILE A 143 6.53 -3.03 -9.21
N VAL A 144 5.76 -2.08 -8.68
CA VAL A 144 5.70 -0.69 -9.16
C VAL A 144 6.80 0.11 -8.44
N PRO A 145 7.44 1.11 -9.10
CA PRO A 145 8.42 1.96 -8.43
C PRO A 145 7.88 2.56 -7.12
N GLY A 146 8.68 2.48 -6.06
CA GLY A 146 8.28 2.87 -4.70
C GLY A 146 7.73 4.29 -4.63
N ASP A 147 8.40 5.26 -5.25
CA ASP A 147 7.95 6.66 -5.30
C ASP A 147 6.54 6.82 -5.90
N THR A 148 6.20 5.99 -6.90
CA THR A 148 4.88 6.01 -7.54
C THR A 148 3.80 5.44 -6.61
N VAL A 149 4.10 4.33 -5.92
CA VAL A 149 3.18 3.73 -4.93
C VAL A 149 2.98 4.67 -3.74
N CYS A 150 4.06 5.26 -3.23
CA CYS A 150 4.05 6.28 -2.18
C CYS A 150 3.23 7.50 -2.58
N ASP A 151 3.43 8.05 -3.79
CA ASP A 151 2.66 9.20 -4.25
C ASP A 151 1.16 8.88 -4.40
N LEU A 152 0.80 7.76 -5.01
CA LEU A 152 -0.60 7.37 -5.16
C LEU A 152 -1.28 7.09 -3.83
N GLY A 153 -0.64 6.29 -2.96
CA GLY A 153 -1.20 5.88 -1.67
C GLY A 153 -1.19 7.00 -0.63
N LEU A 154 -0.05 7.66 -0.42
CA LEU A 154 0.11 8.63 0.65
C LEU A 154 -0.30 10.05 0.23
N SER A 155 0.22 10.56 -0.88
CA SER A 155 -0.08 11.94 -1.32
C SER A 155 -1.50 12.05 -1.86
N LYS A 156 -1.87 11.20 -2.82
CA LYS A 156 -3.11 11.34 -3.59
C LYS A 156 -4.34 10.71 -2.93
N LEU A 157 -4.16 9.69 -2.07
CA LEU A 157 -5.27 9.02 -1.39
C LEU A 157 -5.37 9.39 0.09
N LEU A 158 -4.33 9.09 0.88
CA LEU A 158 -4.34 9.36 2.32
C LEU A 158 -4.48 10.85 2.63
N ASN A 159 -3.55 11.68 2.16
CA ASN A 159 -3.54 13.10 2.49
C ASN A 159 -4.71 13.86 1.89
N ARG A 160 -5.13 13.50 0.67
CA ARG A 160 -6.20 14.20 -0.04
C ARG A 160 -7.61 13.84 0.47
N TYR A 161 -7.85 12.59 0.85
CA TYR A 161 -9.21 12.12 1.16
C TYR A 161 -9.37 11.59 2.60
N LEU A 162 -8.49 10.68 3.03
CA LEU A 162 -8.65 10.02 4.33
C LEU A 162 -8.34 10.95 5.51
N LEU A 163 -7.26 11.72 5.41
CA LEU A 163 -6.77 12.57 6.49
C LEU A 163 -7.82 13.60 6.94
N LEU A 164 -8.57 14.18 6.00
CA LEU A 164 -9.61 15.14 6.34
C LEU A 164 -10.75 14.51 7.15
N ASN A 165 -11.12 13.25 6.86
CA ASN A 165 -12.11 12.55 7.67
C ASN A 165 -11.58 12.25 9.08
N LEU A 166 -10.31 11.82 9.19
CA LEU A 166 -9.65 11.55 10.46
C LEU A 166 -9.59 12.81 11.34
N LEU A 167 -9.19 13.95 10.77
CA LEU A 167 -9.14 15.24 11.47
C LEU A 167 -10.51 15.70 12.00
N ASN A 168 -11.59 15.32 11.33
CA ASN A 168 -12.96 15.63 11.76
C ASN A 168 -13.57 14.59 12.70
N THR A 169 -12.91 13.45 12.91
CA THR A 169 -13.35 12.42 13.87
C THR A 169 -12.74 12.73 15.24
N PRO A 170 -13.53 12.94 16.31
CA PRO A 170 -13.00 13.26 17.63
C PRO A 170 -12.03 12.19 18.14
N PRO A 171 -10.94 12.56 18.84
CA PRO A 171 -10.05 11.60 19.47
C PRO A 171 -10.81 10.69 20.44
N GLY A 172 -10.65 9.38 20.27
CA GLY A 172 -11.38 8.34 20.99
C GLY A 172 -11.26 7.00 20.28
N PRO A 173 -11.92 5.93 20.78
CA PRO A 173 -11.77 4.57 20.24
C PRO A 173 -12.01 4.47 18.72
N ASP A 174 -13.01 5.22 18.22
CA ASP A 174 -13.37 5.25 16.79
C ASP A 174 -12.24 5.84 15.91
N ASN A 175 -11.72 7.01 16.30
CA ASN A 175 -10.60 7.63 15.59
C ASN A 175 -9.35 6.75 15.67
N THR A 176 -9.04 6.19 16.86
CA THR A 176 -7.89 5.30 17.06
C THR A 176 -8.00 4.05 16.18
N GLU A 177 -9.18 3.44 16.06
CA GLU A 177 -9.39 2.29 15.17
C GLU A 177 -9.14 2.66 13.70
N LYS A 178 -9.68 3.79 13.24
CA LYS A 178 -9.46 4.27 11.86
C LYS A 178 -7.98 4.52 11.59
N CYS A 179 -7.29 5.21 12.50
CA CYS A 179 -5.85 5.46 12.42
C CYS A 179 -5.05 4.15 12.39
N ASN A 180 -5.37 3.19 13.25
CA ASN A 180 -4.73 1.87 13.28
C ASN A 180 -4.92 1.11 11.96
N LYS A 181 -6.12 1.15 11.38
CA LYS A 181 -6.39 0.52 10.09
C LYS A 181 -5.60 1.16 8.95
N VAL A 182 -5.46 2.48 8.94
CA VAL A 182 -4.58 3.17 7.98
C VAL A 182 -3.12 2.73 8.15
N VAL A 183 -2.60 2.74 9.38
CA VAL A 183 -1.21 2.31 9.66
C VAL A 183 -0.98 0.86 9.27
N SER A 184 -1.96 -0.02 9.49
CA SER A 184 -1.86 -1.45 9.13
C SER A 184 -1.76 -1.71 7.62
N CYS A 185 -2.00 -0.70 6.78
CA CYS A 185 -1.84 -0.82 5.33
C CYS A 185 -0.39 -0.64 4.88
N PHE A 186 0.46 0.00 5.68
CA PHE A 186 1.80 0.41 5.24
C PHE A 186 2.79 -0.76 5.23
N PRO A 187 3.60 -0.92 4.17
CA PRO A 187 4.68 -1.89 4.16
C PRO A 187 5.72 -1.59 5.24
N GLU A 188 6.05 -2.58 6.08
CA GLU A 188 7.02 -2.40 7.17
C GLU A 188 8.40 -1.93 6.67
N ARG A 189 8.82 -2.40 5.49
CA ARG A 189 10.11 -2.05 4.88
C ARG A 189 10.27 -0.57 4.57
N TRP A 190 9.18 0.20 4.44
CA TRP A 190 9.26 1.64 4.22
C TRP A 190 9.89 2.39 5.41
N PHE A 191 9.93 1.75 6.57
CA PHE A 191 10.40 2.35 7.81
C PHE A 191 11.73 1.76 8.31
N GLN A 192 12.22 0.67 7.72
CA GLN A 192 13.40 -0.06 8.19
C GLN A 192 14.72 0.72 8.00
N ASP A 193 14.84 1.50 6.92
CA ASP A 193 16.09 2.21 6.57
C ASP A 193 16.11 3.70 7.00
N LEU A 194 15.10 4.14 7.75
CA LEU A 194 14.95 5.54 8.16
C LEU A 194 15.83 5.86 9.38
N LYS A 195 17.12 6.11 9.12
CA LYS A 195 18.15 6.40 10.13
C LYS A 195 17.91 7.66 10.97
N SER A 196 17.06 8.57 10.51
CA SER A 196 16.88 9.88 11.13
C SER A 196 15.84 9.90 12.25
N GLY A 197 15.18 8.78 12.58
CA GLY A 197 14.06 8.75 13.56
C GLY A 197 12.85 9.57 13.12
N SER A 198 12.85 10.06 11.87
CA SER A 198 11.78 10.83 11.26
C SER A 198 10.99 9.96 10.29
N THR A 199 9.67 10.20 10.24
CA THR A 199 8.76 9.50 9.33
C THR A 199 8.96 9.93 7.87
N LEU A 200 8.23 9.29 6.94
CA LEU A 200 8.19 9.71 5.55
C LEU A 200 7.59 11.12 5.42
N PRO A 201 8.07 11.98 4.49
CA PRO A 201 7.57 13.34 4.34
C PRO A 201 6.04 13.42 4.15
N GLN A 202 5.48 12.47 3.40
CA GLN A 202 4.05 12.38 3.11
C GLN A 202 3.21 12.02 4.35
N LEU A 203 3.81 11.45 5.39
CA LEU A 203 3.13 11.08 6.63
C LEU A 203 3.18 12.18 7.69
N THR A 204 3.89 13.29 7.46
CA THR A 204 4.06 14.37 8.45
C THR A 204 2.73 14.84 9.05
N ASN A 205 1.74 15.17 8.22
CA ASN A 205 0.44 15.66 8.70
C ASN A 205 -0.35 14.57 9.45
N PHE A 206 -0.21 13.32 9.03
CA PHE A 206 -0.83 12.19 9.71
C PHE A 206 -0.19 11.95 11.09
N SER A 207 1.13 12.01 11.19
CA SER A 207 1.85 11.91 12.47
C SER A 207 1.51 13.06 13.41
N GLN A 208 1.35 14.28 12.90
CA GLN A 208 0.86 15.41 13.72
C GLN A 208 -0.58 15.21 14.21
N HIS A 209 -1.45 14.61 13.39
CA HIS A 209 -2.79 14.24 13.84
C HIS A 209 -2.76 13.19 14.96
N LEU A 210 -1.93 12.15 14.82
CA LEU A 210 -1.74 11.15 15.87
C LEU A 210 -1.22 11.78 17.17
N LEU A 211 -0.23 12.68 17.10
CA LEU A 211 0.26 13.41 18.26
C LEU A 211 -0.86 14.21 18.95
N GLN A 212 -1.70 14.91 18.18
CA GLN A 212 -2.83 15.65 18.73
C GLN A 212 -3.85 14.73 19.40
N CYS A 213 -4.09 13.55 18.84
CA CYS A 213 -4.93 12.53 19.46
C CYS A 213 -4.33 12.04 20.78
N ALA A 214 -3.02 11.71 20.81
CA ALA A 214 -2.34 11.27 22.02
C ALA A 214 -2.43 12.31 23.14
N ARG A 215 -2.17 13.59 22.86
CA ARG A 215 -2.31 14.70 23.81
C ARG A 215 -3.74 14.83 24.35
N THR A 216 -4.73 14.75 23.47
CA THR A 216 -6.15 14.87 23.85
C THR A 216 -6.60 13.70 24.73
N LEU A 217 -6.26 12.47 24.35
CA LEU A 217 -6.58 11.25 25.09
C LEU A 217 -5.90 11.25 26.46
N HIS A 218 -4.63 11.67 26.51
CA HIS A 218 -3.88 11.74 27.76
C HIS A 218 -4.52 12.75 28.73
N LYS A 219 -4.87 13.95 28.25
CA LYS A 219 -5.58 14.96 29.03
C LYS A 219 -6.92 14.45 29.59
N ASN A 220 -7.57 13.53 28.90
CA ASN A 220 -8.82 12.91 29.31
C ASN A 220 -8.62 11.65 30.19
N ASN A 221 -7.39 11.35 30.62
CA ASN A 221 -7.01 10.16 31.41
C ASN A 221 -7.29 8.81 30.72
N LEU A 222 -7.32 8.78 29.39
CA LEU A 222 -7.54 7.57 28.58
C LEU A 222 -6.20 6.89 28.26
N ARG A 223 -5.60 6.24 29.26
CA ARG A 223 -4.21 5.73 29.20
C ARG A 223 -4.00 4.66 28.13
N ASP A 224 -4.95 3.74 27.97
CA ASP A 224 -4.81 2.63 27.03
C ASP A 224 -4.88 3.15 25.59
N GLU A 225 -5.82 4.06 25.31
CA GLU A 225 -5.95 4.70 24.00
C GLU A 225 -4.76 5.63 23.69
N THR A 226 -4.23 6.34 24.69
CA THR A 226 -2.98 7.11 24.52
C THR A 226 -1.83 6.17 24.10
N LYS A 227 -1.70 5.03 24.78
CA LYS A 227 -0.66 4.04 24.47
C LYS A 227 -0.84 3.49 23.05
N ASP A 228 -2.06 3.17 22.65
CA ASP A 228 -2.37 2.69 21.30
C ASP A 228 -1.94 3.71 20.24
N VAL A 229 -2.26 5.00 20.42
CA VAL A 229 -1.84 6.05 19.47
C VAL A 229 -0.32 6.23 19.45
N VAL A 230 0.36 6.10 20.60
CA VAL A 230 1.83 6.10 20.66
C VAL A 230 2.42 4.91 19.90
N VAL A 231 1.84 3.71 20.00
CA VAL A 231 2.25 2.56 19.16
C VAL A 231 2.13 2.90 17.67
N LEU A 232 1.07 3.58 17.26
CA LEU A 232 0.89 3.97 15.86
C LEU A 232 1.97 4.93 15.38
N LEU A 233 2.37 5.91 16.20
CA LEU A 233 3.47 6.83 15.90
C LEU A 233 4.81 6.08 15.74
N VAL A 234 5.10 5.12 16.62
CA VAL A 234 6.29 4.26 16.51
C VAL A 234 6.26 3.45 15.20
N LYS A 235 5.12 2.84 14.87
CA LYS A 235 4.97 2.04 13.64
C LYS A 235 5.22 2.82 12.34
N VAL A 236 4.98 4.13 12.34
CA VAL A 236 5.29 5.01 11.20
C VAL A 236 6.65 5.69 11.30
N ASN A 237 7.52 5.24 12.21
CA ASN A 237 8.84 5.79 12.49
C ASN A 237 8.83 7.29 12.83
N ALA A 238 7.79 7.78 13.53
CA ALA A 238 7.73 9.14 14.03
C ALA A 238 8.40 9.25 15.41
N LEU A 239 9.63 8.75 15.56
CA LEU A 239 10.28 8.53 16.86
C LEU A 239 10.54 9.85 17.60
N HIS A 240 11.04 10.89 16.93
CA HIS A 240 11.22 12.22 17.54
C HIS A 240 9.93 12.77 18.15
N ILE A 241 8.80 12.59 17.46
CA ILE A 241 7.48 13.02 17.95
C ILE A 241 7.10 12.25 19.22
N VAL A 242 7.45 10.97 19.30
CA VAL A 242 7.18 10.14 20.48
C VAL A 242 8.09 10.52 21.64
N GLU A 243 9.37 10.78 21.38
CA GLU A 243 10.35 11.23 22.39
C GLU A 243 9.90 12.56 23.01
N ASP A 244 9.60 13.56 22.18
CA ASP A 244 9.07 14.86 22.63
C ASP A 244 7.82 14.71 23.49
N PHE A 245 6.89 13.84 23.08
CA PHE A 245 5.65 13.59 23.83
C PHE A 245 5.92 12.91 25.18
N ILE A 246 6.84 11.94 25.24
CA ILE A 246 7.20 11.25 26.48
C ILE A 246 7.85 12.23 27.46
N GLU A 247 8.72 13.12 26.97
CA GLU A 247 9.34 14.16 27.79
C GLU A 247 8.32 15.19 28.30
N GLU A 248 7.43 15.65 27.42
CA GLU A 248 6.35 16.62 27.74
C GLU A 248 5.48 16.12 28.91
N TYR A 249 5.09 14.84 28.91
CA TYR A 249 4.19 14.24 29.91
C TYR A 249 4.89 13.37 30.96
N LYS A 250 6.23 13.30 30.96
CA LYS A 250 7.05 12.47 31.88
C LYS A 250 6.64 11.00 31.90
N LEU A 251 6.35 10.43 30.73
CA LEU A 251 5.84 9.06 30.57
C LEU A 251 6.97 8.05 30.33
N GLU A 252 7.93 8.00 31.25
CA GLU A 252 9.17 7.17 31.12
C GLU A 252 8.90 5.69 30.85
N HIS A 253 7.78 5.15 31.37
CA HIS A 253 7.36 3.77 31.13
C HIS A 253 7.05 3.45 29.65
N LEU A 254 6.82 4.46 28.80
CA LEU A 254 6.59 4.29 27.36
C LEU A 254 7.89 4.29 26.55
N LYS A 255 9.05 4.67 27.13
CA LYS A 255 10.34 4.65 26.40
C LYS A 255 10.72 3.26 25.90
N SER A 256 10.27 2.20 26.58
CA SER A 256 10.51 0.83 26.12
C SER A 256 9.86 0.52 24.77
N MET A 257 8.87 1.32 24.34
CA MET A 257 8.17 1.13 23.08
C MET A 257 8.94 1.69 21.87
N ILE A 258 9.90 2.58 22.10
CA ILE A 258 10.72 3.18 21.03
C ILE A 258 11.74 2.17 20.48
N GLY A 259 12.10 1.12 21.25
CA GLY A 259 12.81 -0.09 20.80
C GLY A 259 14.11 0.13 19.97
N LYS A 260 15.27 -0.13 20.58
CA LYS A 260 16.64 -0.09 20.00
C LYS A 260 16.77 -0.43 18.51
#